data_AF-A0A5Q2VZT8-F1
#
_entry.id   AF-A0A5Q2VZT8-F1
#
_cell.length_a   1.000
_cell.length_b   1.000
_cell.length_c   1.000
_cell.angle_alpha   90.00
_cell.angle_beta   90.00
_cell.angle_gamma   90.00
#
_symmetry.space_group_name_H-M   'P 1'
#
loop_
_entity.id
_entity.type
_entity.pdbx_description
1 polymer ?
#
loop_
_entity_poly.entity_id
_entity_poly.type
_entity_poly.pdbx_seq_one_letter_code
_entity_poly.pdbx_strand_id
1 'polypeptide(L)'
;MDPGSVCLVDVDTHTTLKSAIETAQREGIDLLVTRLKFETWLYWHVSESRAAHSTRQLDELMSKHKLLRDGKHLATHFPFASVDDAIRTARAADLSLGSCRCGPDPSSGMPVLVELMRGLTPRT
;
A
#
# COMPACT_ATOMS: atom_id res chain seq x y z
N MET A 1 -2.46 -22.65 11.61
CA MET A 1 -3.33 -21.86 10.73
C MET A 1 -2.57 -21.78 9.42
N ASP A 2 -3.14 -22.27 8.33
CA ASP A 2 -2.47 -22.20 7.01
C ASP A 2 -2.15 -20.73 6.72
N PRO A 3 -0.95 -20.37 6.23
CA PRO A 3 -0.67 -19.01 5.85
C PRO A 3 -1.67 -18.60 4.76
N GLY A 4 -2.56 -17.67 5.10
CA GLY A 4 -3.57 -17.17 4.17
C GLY A 4 -2.91 -16.63 2.91
N SER A 5 -3.56 -16.85 1.76
CA SER A 5 -3.11 -16.27 0.50
C SER A 5 -3.33 -14.75 0.55
N VAL A 6 -2.31 -13.98 0.16
CA VAL A 6 -2.40 -12.51 0.09
C VAL A 6 -2.32 -12.08 -1.37
N CYS A 7 -3.21 -11.19 -1.78
CA CYS A 7 -3.19 -10.57 -3.11
C CYS A 7 -2.99 -9.06 -2.94
N LEU A 8 -2.09 -8.47 -3.72
CA LEU A 8 -1.83 -7.03 -3.70
C LEU A 8 -2.22 -6.43 -5.04
N VAL A 9 -3.01 -5.37 -4.97
CA VAL A 9 -3.48 -4.63 -6.14
C VAL A 9 -3.42 -3.14 -5.87
N ASP A 10 -3.12 -2.35 -6.87
CA ASP A 10 -3.37 -0.91 -6.85
C ASP A 10 -4.64 -0.56 -7.62
N VAL A 11 -5.28 0.53 -7.22
CA VAL A 11 -6.48 1.05 -7.88
C VAL A 11 -6.05 1.79 -9.14
N ASP A 12 -5.76 1.05 -10.21
CA ASP A 12 -6.03 1.57 -11.55
C ASP A 12 -7.56 1.52 -11.82
N THR A 13 -8.03 2.05 -12.94
CA THR A 13 -9.44 2.15 -13.39
C THR A 13 -10.30 0.86 -13.39
N HIS A 14 -9.92 -0.18 -12.65
CA HIS A 14 -10.61 -1.44 -12.41
C HIS A 14 -12.09 -1.28 -12.03
N THR A 15 -12.96 -1.40 -13.02
CA THR A 15 -14.40 -1.58 -12.82
C THR A 15 -14.74 -2.88 -12.07
N THR A 16 -13.79 -3.82 -11.99
CA THR A 16 -13.94 -5.15 -11.39
C THR A 16 -13.46 -5.23 -9.93
N LEU A 17 -12.86 -4.18 -9.37
CA LEU A 17 -12.27 -4.21 -8.02
C LEU A 17 -13.28 -4.65 -6.94
N LYS A 18 -14.53 -4.18 -7.04
CA LYS A 18 -15.60 -4.57 -6.12
C LYS A 18 -15.84 -6.08 -6.14
N SER A 19 -15.95 -6.67 -7.34
CA SER A 19 -16.17 -8.12 -7.50
C SER A 19 -14.96 -8.93 -7.02
N ALA A 20 -13.74 -8.41 -7.22
CA ALA A 20 -12.53 -9.03 -6.69
C ALA A 20 -12.51 -9.04 -5.15
N ILE A 21 -12.90 -7.93 -4.51
CA ILE A 21 -13.04 -7.84 -3.05
C ILE A 21 -14.04 -8.88 -2.52
N GLU A 22 -15.25 -8.92 -3.11
CA GLU A 22 -16.29 -9.87 -2.70
C GLU A 22 -15.85 -11.33 -2.88
N THR A 23 -15.09 -11.61 -3.94
CA THR A 23 -14.55 -12.95 -4.21
C THR A 23 -13.46 -13.31 -3.21
N ALA A 24 -12.51 -12.41 -2.95
CA ALA A 24 -11.44 -12.64 -1.99
C ALA A 24 -11.99 -12.93 -0.57
N GLN A 25 -13.03 -12.22 -0.15
CA GLN A 25 -13.71 -12.48 1.13
C GLN A 25 -14.32 -13.88 1.20
N ARG A 26 -14.99 -14.34 0.14
CA ARG A 26 -15.58 -15.69 0.11
C ARG A 26 -14.53 -16.79 0.14
N GLU A 27 -13.40 -16.57 -0.52
CA GLU A 27 -12.32 -17.56 -0.65
C GLU A 27 -11.28 -17.47 0.48
N GLY A 28 -11.44 -16.56 1.45
CA GLY A 28 -10.49 -16.38 2.55
C GLY A 28 -9.11 -15.85 2.09
N ILE A 29 -9.09 -15.02 1.04
CA ILE A 29 -7.88 -14.37 0.52
C ILE A 29 -7.82 -12.95 1.08
N ASP A 30 -6.68 -12.56 1.64
CA ASP A 30 -6.43 -11.17 2.05
C ASP A 30 -6.09 -10.33 0.81
N LEU A 31 -7.09 -9.62 0.26
CA LEU A 31 -6.88 -8.66 -0.82
C LEU A 31 -6.50 -7.29 -0.26
N LEU A 32 -5.27 -6.85 -0.51
CA LEU A 32 -4.71 -5.59 -0.05
C LEU A 32 -4.68 -4.59 -1.21
N VAL A 33 -5.31 -3.43 -0.99
CA VAL A 33 -5.49 -2.42 -2.02
C VAL A 33 -4.63 -1.20 -1.71
N THR A 34 -3.90 -0.69 -2.71
CA THR A 34 -3.29 0.64 -2.67
C THR A 34 -4.04 1.60 -3.57
N ARG A 35 -4.54 2.71 -3.02
CA ARG A 35 -5.22 3.72 -3.81
C ARG A 35 -4.21 4.65 -4.48
N LEU A 36 -4.50 5.00 -5.73
CA LEU A 36 -3.64 5.68 -6.70
C LEU A 36 -2.63 4.75 -7.40
N LYS A 37 -1.54 4.38 -6.73
CA LYS A 37 -0.50 3.47 -7.23
C LYS A 37 0.33 2.91 -6.08
N PHE A 38 1.06 1.82 -6.31
CA PHE A 38 2.00 1.26 -5.33
C PHE A 38 3.01 2.29 -4.79
N GLU A 39 3.44 3.27 -5.60
CA GLU A 39 4.40 4.30 -5.22
C GLU A 39 3.94 5.17 -4.03
N THR A 40 2.64 5.23 -3.72
CA THR A 40 2.13 5.86 -2.48
C THR A 40 2.81 5.27 -1.25
N TRP A 41 2.94 3.93 -1.20
CA TRP A 41 3.61 3.22 -0.11
C TRP A 41 5.10 3.54 -0.06
N LEU A 42 5.75 3.62 -1.22
CA LEU A 42 7.18 3.91 -1.30
C LEU A 42 7.49 5.34 -0.84
N TYR A 43 6.66 6.32 -1.22
CA TYR A 43 6.83 7.71 -0.81
C TYR A 43 6.72 7.90 0.70
N TRP A 44 5.88 7.12 1.38
CA TRP A 44 5.76 7.18 2.85
C TRP A 44 7.00 6.72 3.62
N HIS A 45 8.01 6.14 2.97
CA HIS A 45 9.31 5.90 3.61
C HIS A 45 10.16 7.17 3.76
N VAL A 46 9.80 8.28 3.11
CA VAL A 46 10.53 9.55 3.16
C VAL A 46 9.63 10.75 3.49
N SER A 47 8.34 10.54 3.70
CA SER A 47 7.36 11.62 3.88
C SER A 47 6.18 11.16 4.74
N GLU A 48 5.74 12.04 5.63
CA GLU A 48 4.50 11.85 6.42
C GLU A 48 3.29 12.49 5.73
N SER A 49 3.43 12.96 4.48
CA SER A 49 2.35 13.58 3.72
C SER A 49 1.23 12.58 3.43
N ARG A 50 0.01 12.96 3.80
CA ARG A 50 -1.24 12.22 3.52
C ARG A 50 -2.14 12.96 2.52
N ALA A 51 -1.57 13.91 1.78
CA ALA A 51 -2.30 14.63 0.74
C ALA A 51 -2.60 13.69 -0.43
N ALA A 52 -3.79 13.83 -1.02
CA ALA A 52 -4.10 13.18 -2.29
C ALA A 52 -3.20 13.75 -3.40
N HIS A 53 -2.76 12.90 -4.30
CA HIS A 53 -1.90 13.27 -5.42
C HIS A 53 -2.52 12.76 -6.73
N SER A 54 -2.35 13.50 -7.81
CA SER A 54 -2.47 12.90 -9.13
C SER A 54 -1.28 11.97 -9.39
N THR A 55 -1.45 11.03 -10.32
CA THR A 55 -0.38 10.17 -10.85
C THR A 55 0.89 10.97 -11.14
N ARG A 56 0.76 12.08 -11.86
CA ARG A 56 1.89 12.93 -12.25
C ARG A 56 2.59 13.55 -11.03
N GLN A 57 1.83 14.05 -10.06
CA GLN A 57 2.41 14.64 -8.84
C GLN A 57 3.17 13.59 -8.02
N LEU A 58 2.63 12.37 -7.92
CA LEU A 58 3.33 11.28 -7.24
C LEU A 58 4.62 10.90 -7.98
N ASP A 59 4.58 10.79 -9.32
CA ASP A 59 5.77 10.51 -10.13
C ASP A 59 6.85 11.60 -9.96
N GLU A 60 6.45 12.88 -9.90
CA GLU A 60 7.34 14.02 -9.62
C GLU A 60 7.95 13.95 -8.21
N LEU A 61 7.17 13.56 -7.19
CA LEU A 61 7.66 13.36 -5.82
C LEU A 61 8.65 12.18 -5.74
N MET A 62 8.32 11.04 -6.35
CA MET A 62 9.20 9.87 -6.42
C MET A 62 10.55 10.22 -7.07
N SER A 63 10.53 11.01 -8.14
CA SER A 63 11.72 11.51 -8.83
C SER A 63 12.51 12.51 -7.98
N LYS A 64 11.83 13.47 -7.35
CA LYS A 64 12.45 14.47 -6.45
C LYS A 64 13.23 13.81 -5.30
N HIS A 65 12.66 12.75 -4.73
CA HIS A 65 13.28 11.98 -3.65
C HIS A 65 14.20 10.86 -4.14
N LYS A 66 14.36 10.70 -5.47
CA LYS A 66 15.23 9.69 -6.11
C LYS A 66 14.97 8.27 -5.62
N LEU A 67 13.70 7.93 -5.38
CA LEU A 67 13.32 6.65 -4.76
C LEU A 67 13.43 5.46 -5.72
N LEU A 68 13.45 5.72 -7.04
CA LEU A 68 13.61 4.72 -8.08
C LEU A 68 14.88 4.99 -8.91
N ARG A 69 15.52 3.91 -9.36
CA ARG A 69 16.52 3.89 -10.44
C ARG A 69 15.90 3.27 -11.68
N ASP A 70 16.25 3.79 -12.85
CA ASP A 70 15.76 3.35 -14.17
C ASP A 70 14.23 3.28 -14.27
N GLY A 71 13.53 4.08 -13.45
CA GLY A 71 12.07 4.17 -13.41
C GLY A 71 11.33 2.94 -12.86
N LYS A 72 12.01 1.83 -12.51
CA LYS A 72 11.34 0.58 -12.11
C LYS A 72 11.98 -0.14 -10.92
N HIS A 73 13.22 0.18 -10.57
CA HIS A 73 13.92 -0.47 -9.48
C HIS A 73 14.02 0.48 -8.29
N LEU A 74 13.92 -0.03 -7.07
CA LEU A 74 14.22 0.79 -5.90
C LEU A 74 15.66 1.29 -5.97
N ALA A 75 15.85 2.56 -5.61
CA ALA A 75 17.17 3.14 -5.50
C ALA A 75 17.99 2.39 -4.43
N THR A 76 19.31 2.33 -4.60
CA THR A 76 20.21 1.65 -3.65
C THR A 76 20.20 2.30 -2.27
N HIS A 77 19.80 3.57 -2.19
CA HIS A 77 19.67 4.34 -0.95
C HIS A 77 18.22 4.43 -0.44
N PHE A 78 17.31 3.60 -0.96
CA PHE A 78 15.92 3.58 -0.49
C PHE A 78 15.88 3.28 1.03
N PRO A 79 15.14 4.06 1.85
CA PRO A 79 15.23 3.97 3.30
C PRO A 79 14.34 2.85 3.86
N PHE A 80 14.74 1.60 3.66
CA PHE A 80 14.01 0.42 4.16
C PHE A 80 13.82 0.42 5.69
N ALA A 81 14.75 1.03 6.43
CA ALA A 81 14.65 1.16 7.89
C ALA A 81 13.44 2.01 8.35
N SER A 82 12.91 2.87 7.48
CA SER A 82 11.76 3.74 7.75
C SER A 82 10.41 3.03 7.53
N VAL A 83 10.39 1.69 7.42
CA VAL A 83 9.15 0.93 7.22
C VAL A 83 8.12 1.16 8.33
N ASP A 84 8.54 1.33 9.58
CA ASP A 84 7.62 1.58 10.70
C ASP A 84 7.01 3.00 10.65
N ASP A 85 7.77 3.98 10.13
CA ASP A 85 7.25 5.33 9.86
C ASP A 85 6.24 5.32 8.71
N ALA A 86 6.51 4.53 7.66
CA ALA A 86 5.58 4.33 6.55
C ALA A 86 4.28 3.65 7.03
N ILE A 87 4.38 2.64 7.90
CA ILE A 87 3.22 2.00 8.55
C ILE A 87 2.40 3.03 9.34
N ARG A 88 3.06 3.85 10.15
CA ARG A 88 2.40 4.90 10.95
C ARG A 88 1.64 5.88 10.05
N THR A 89 2.28 6.34 8.98
CA THR A 89 1.67 7.27 8.02
C THR A 89 0.47 6.65 7.32
N ALA A 90 0.59 5.39 6.87
CA ALA A 90 -0.49 4.66 6.22
C ALA A 90 -1.72 4.47 7.12
N ARG A 91 -1.51 4.06 8.37
CA ARG A 91 -2.60 3.93 9.37
C ARG A 91 -3.20 5.28 9.73
N ALA A 92 -2.43 6.36 9.71
CA ALA A 92 -2.93 7.72 9.92
C ALA A 92 -3.68 8.28 8.70
N ALA A 93 -3.48 7.73 7.51
CA ALA A 93 -4.24 8.06 6.29
C ALA A 93 -5.57 7.30 6.22
N ASP A 94 -5.63 6.11 6.79
CA ASP A 94 -6.82 5.27 6.86
C ASP A 94 -6.96 4.60 8.24
N LEU A 95 -7.80 5.19 9.10
CA LEU A 95 -8.06 4.68 10.45
C LEU A 95 -8.76 3.31 10.44
N SER A 96 -9.34 2.92 9.30
CA SER A 96 -10.02 1.64 9.08
C SER A 96 -9.20 0.68 8.20
N LEU A 97 -7.88 0.89 8.13
CA LEU A 97 -6.98 0.09 7.29
C LEU A 97 -7.11 -1.40 7.61
N GLY A 98 -7.44 -2.20 6.59
CA GLY A 98 -7.65 -3.64 6.68
C GLY A 98 -7.69 -4.27 5.28
N SER A 99 -7.78 -5.60 5.23
CA SER A 99 -7.91 -6.35 3.97
C SER A 99 -9.33 -6.28 3.41
N CYS A 100 -9.47 -6.64 2.13
CA CYS A 100 -10.74 -6.77 1.43
C CYS A 100 -11.62 -5.50 1.45
N ARG A 101 -10.98 -4.34 1.30
CA ARG A 101 -11.65 -3.06 1.05
C ARG A 101 -10.75 -2.10 0.29
N CYS A 102 -11.37 -1.10 -0.32
CA CYS A 102 -10.65 0.02 -0.93
C CYS A 102 -10.70 1.23 0.03
N GLY A 103 -9.53 1.70 0.45
CA GLY A 103 -9.40 2.86 1.34
C GLY A 103 -9.67 4.21 0.67
N PRO A 104 -9.62 5.33 1.43
CA PRO A 104 -9.66 6.69 0.88
C PRO A 104 -8.39 7.00 0.07
N ASP A 105 -8.39 8.09 -0.68
CA ASP A 105 -7.19 8.58 -1.37
C ASP A 105 -6.45 9.59 -0.49
N PRO A 106 -5.18 9.37 -0.10
CA PRO A 106 -4.35 8.18 -0.35
C PRO A 106 -4.57 7.06 0.70
N SER A 107 -4.34 5.80 0.29
CA SER A 107 -4.30 4.64 1.20
C SER A 107 -3.44 3.51 0.63
N SER A 108 -2.92 2.64 1.50
CA SER A 108 -2.23 1.42 1.10
C SER A 108 -2.46 0.31 2.12
N GLY A 109 -2.82 -0.88 1.66
CA GLY A 109 -2.93 -2.09 2.47
C GLY A 109 -1.59 -2.72 2.89
N MET A 110 -0.45 -2.17 2.45
CA MET A 110 0.89 -2.70 2.73
C MET A 110 1.22 -2.93 4.23
N PRO A 111 0.75 -2.11 5.19
CA PRO A 111 0.96 -2.41 6.60
C PRO A 111 0.45 -3.79 7.04
N VAL A 112 -0.67 -4.26 6.46
CA VAL A 112 -1.21 -5.60 6.75
C VAL A 112 -0.23 -6.67 6.27
N LEU A 113 0.32 -6.54 5.05
CA LEU A 113 1.32 -7.48 4.54
C LEU A 113 2.56 -7.51 5.44
N VAL A 114 3.08 -6.35 5.85
CA VAL A 114 4.27 -6.28 6.70
C VAL A 114 4.01 -6.95 8.06
N GLU A 115 2.84 -6.73 8.65
CA GLU A 115 2.42 -7.38 9.89
C GLU A 115 2.34 -8.91 9.72
N LEU A 116 1.71 -9.40 8.64
CA LEU A 116 1.65 -10.82 8.31
C LEU A 116 3.06 -11.43 8.13
N MET A 117 3.95 -10.75 7.39
CA MET A 117 5.34 -11.18 7.19
C MET A 117 6.15 -11.19 8.49
N ARG A 118 5.77 -10.37 9.48
CA ARG A 118 6.33 -10.37 10.83
C ARG A 118 5.69 -11.41 11.76
N GLY A 119 4.75 -12.22 11.26
CA GLY A 119 4.03 -13.22 12.06
C GLY A 119 3.00 -12.63 13.01
N LEU A 120 2.59 -11.38 12.81
CA LEU A 120 1.56 -10.72 13.59
C LEU A 120 0.18 -11.02 12.99
N THR A 121 -0.82 -11.18 13.86
CA THR A 121 -2.22 -11.18 13.42
C THR A 121 -2.63 -9.74 13.09
N PRO A 122 -3.05 -9.43 11.86
CA PRO A 122 -3.51 -8.09 11.51
C PRO A 122 -4.63 -7.66 12.46
N ARG A 123 -4.54 -6.44 13.01
CA ARG A 123 -5.65 -5.89 13.80
C ARG A 123 -6.80 -5.60 12.83
N THR A 124 -7.85 -6.41 12.91
CA THR A 124 -9.15 -6.20 12.26
C THR A 124 -9.84 -4.95 12.81
#